data_AF-A0A9J6D2P2-F1
#
_entry.id   AF-A0A9J6D2P2-F1
#
_cell.length_a   1.000
_cell.length_b   1.000
_cell.length_c   1.000
_cell.angle_alpha   90.00
_cell.angle_beta   90.00
_cell.angle_gamma   90.00
#
_symmetry.space_group_name_H-M   'P 1'
#
loop_
_entity.id
_entity.type
_entity.pdbx_description
1 polymer ?
#
loop_
_entity_poly.entity_id
_entity_poly.type
_entity_poly.pdbx_seq_one_letter_code
_entity_poly.pdbx_strand_id
1 'polypeptide(L)'
;MPPTREQSVLGFGAHLDRRRTIFVPALPTESLCSLCDLFSAASFRLPCDHLLCEACYRHCGQISSHCPLHKRAFKQEEVVPSFISKDVVLGLRMRCWNAGNGCDAEDFVSVMVDHFANACMFHTLNCPKCGNKMLHRELPGHVMSGCPTTCSPGKRALESNLLEGKKMLYASKKGFSTAGSRIDQGADNVRDDGDDASNHPPYVVRQLKPTS
;
A
#
# COMPACT_ATOMS: atom_id res chain seq x y z
N MET A 1 26.91 -6.10 -10.86
CA MET A 1 25.85 -5.52 -10.00
C MET A 1 25.09 -6.65 -9.35
N PRO A 2 24.77 -6.61 -8.05
CA PRO A 2 23.90 -7.61 -7.45
C PRO A 2 22.54 -7.61 -8.14
N PRO A 3 21.86 -8.76 -8.27
CA PRO A 3 20.55 -8.83 -8.89
C PRO A 3 19.56 -7.94 -8.13
N THR A 4 18.80 -7.12 -8.84
CA THR A 4 17.71 -6.33 -8.26
C THR A 4 16.66 -7.28 -7.70
N ARG A 5 16.56 -7.33 -6.37
CA ARG A 5 15.59 -8.17 -5.66
C ARG A 5 14.29 -7.39 -5.49
N GLU A 6 13.19 -7.95 -5.97
CA GLU A 6 11.86 -7.44 -5.65
C GLU A 6 11.47 -7.84 -4.23
N GLN A 7 10.97 -6.89 -3.47
CA GLN A 7 10.53 -7.07 -2.08
C GLN A 7 9.13 -6.48 -1.94
N SER A 8 8.33 -7.11 -1.10
CA SER A 8 6.96 -6.65 -0.82
C SER A 8 6.86 -6.10 0.59
N VAL A 9 6.00 -5.10 0.74
CA VAL A 9 5.75 -4.43 2.02
C VAL A 9 4.30 -4.65 2.46
N LEU A 10 4.01 -4.56 3.75
CA LEU A 10 2.64 -4.62 4.30
C LEU A 10 2.47 -3.69 5.51
N GLY A 11 1.35 -2.98 5.57
CA GLY A 11 1.00 -2.08 6.66
C GLY A 11 1.42 -0.62 6.40
N PHE A 12 1.71 -0.27 5.15
CA PHE A 12 2.16 1.07 4.75
C PHE A 12 1.17 1.77 3.82
N GLY A 13 0.05 1.12 3.49
CA GLY A 13 -1.08 1.69 2.75
C GLY A 13 -1.31 1.01 1.40
N ALA A 14 -2.54 1.11 0.90
CA ALA A 14 -3.02 0.34 -0.25
C ALA A 14 -2.21 0.54 -1.56
N HIS A 15 -1.53 1.68 -1.70
CA HIS A 15 -0.68 1.93 -2.87
C HIS A 15 0.66 1.18 -2.83
N LEU A 16 1.11 0.74 -1.66
CA LEU A 16 2.39 0.05 -1.45
C LEU A 16 2.21 -1.41 -1.07
N ASP A 17 1.19 -1.69 -0.27
CA ASP A 17 0.97 -3.00 0.34
C ASP A 17 0.88 -4.09 -0.72
N ARG A 18 1.68 -5.14 -0.54
CA ARG A 18 1.79 -6.32 -1.39
C ARG A 18 2.24 -6.05 -2.83
N ARG A 19 2.63 -4.82 -3.17
CA ARG A 19 3.29 -4.56 -4.45
C ARG A 19 4.71 -5.11 -4.41
N ARG A 20 5.13 -5.65 -5.55
CA ARG A 20 6.52 -6.09 -5.77
C ARG A 20 7.33 -4.85 -6.10
N THR A 21 8.20 -4.47 -5.18
CA THR A 21 8.91 -3.19 -5.23
C THR A 21 10.41 -3.44 -5.28
N ILE A 22 11.12 -2.73 -6.16
CA ILE A 22 12.57 -2.77 -6.23
C ILE A 22 13.10 -1.58 -5.45
N PHE A 23 13.49 -1.80 -4.20
CA PHE A 23 14.13 -0.78 -3.37
C PHE A 23 15.59 -0.59 -3.76
N VAL A 24 16.10 0.64 -3.60
CA VAL A 24 17.47 1.01 -3.92
C VAL A 24 18.09 1.82 -2.77
N PRO A 25 18.98 1.24 -1.94
CA PRO A 25 19.37 -0.17 -1.94
C PRO A 25 18.22 -1.10 -1.56
N ALA A 26 18.38 -2.40 -1.85
CA ALA A 26 17.42 -3.40 -1.39
C ALA A 26 17.31 -3.38 0.14
N LEU A 27 16.12 -3.69 0.65
CA LEU A 27 15.89 -3.78 2.09
C LEU A 27 16.79 -4.87 2.69
N PRO A 28 17.38 -4.63 3.87
CA PRO A 28 18.20 -5.63 4.54
C PRO A 28 17.39 -6.88 4.86
N THR A 29 17.99 -8.06 4.69
CA THR A 29 17.31 -9.36 4.89
C THR A 29 16.79 -9.56 6.31
N GLU A 30 17.49 -9.00 7.30
CA GLU A 30 17.13 -9.03 8.72
C GLU A 30 15.91 -8.17 9.06
N SER A 31 15.47 -7.31 8.13
CA SER A 31 14.26 -6.51 8.25
C SER A 31 13.04 -7.18 7.60
N LEU A 32 13.26 -8.31 6.91
CA LEU A 32 12.20 -9.10 6.28
C LEU A 32 11.75 -10.23 7.19
N CYS A 33 10.50 -10.66 7.03
CA CYS A 33 10.03 -11.89 7.63
C CYS A 33 10.87 -13.08 7.15
N SER A 34 11.48 -13.82 8.07
CA SER A 34 12.32 -14.98 7.78
C SER A 34 11.57 -16.15 7.13
N LEU A 35 10.23 -16.13 7.10
CA LEU A 35 9.41 -17.16 6.44
C LEU A 35 8.90 -16.78 5.05
N CYS A 36 8.55 -15.51 4.84
CA CYS A 36 7.83 -15.08 3.63
C CYS A 36 8.45 -13.86 2.95
N ASP A 37 9.63 -13.40 3.40
CA ASP A 37 10.37 -12.25 2.89
C ASP A 37 9.58 -10.92 2.88
N LEU A 38 8.47 -10.85 3.61
CA LEU A 38 7.63 -9.67 3.70
C LEU A 38 8.22 -8.65 4.69
N PHE A 39 8.41 -7.41 4.25
CA PHE A 39 8.71 -6.28 5.12
C PHE A 39 7.40 -5.74 5.71
N SER A 40 7.19 -5.86 7.02
CA SER A 40 5.91 -5.59 7.66
C SER A 40 6.02 -4.44 8.64
N ALA A 41 5.03 -3.55 8.67
CA ALA A 41 4.94 -2.45 9.63
C ALA A 41 4.88 -2.97 11.08
N ALA A 42 4.35 -4.18 11.29
CA ALA A 42 4.40 -4.91 12.55
C ALA A 42 5.11 -6.25 12.38
N SER A 43 6.14 -6.49 13.19
CA SER A 43 6.94 -7.71 13.17
C SER A 43 7.34 -8.15 14.59
N PHE A 44 7.75 -9.40 14.73
CA PHE A 44 8.00 -10.05 16.01
C PHE A 44 9.32 -10.80 15.92
N ARG A 45 10.31 -10.37 16.71
CA ARG A 45 11.62 -11.03 16.80
C ARG A 45 11.57 -12.08 17.90
N LEU A 46 11.85 -13.31 17.52
CA LEU A 46 11.94 -14.44 18.45
C LEU A 46 13.31 -14.44 19.18
N PRO A 47 13.47 -15.17 20.29
CA PRO A 47 14.74 -15.30 21.03
C PRO A 47 15.89 -15.95 20.25
N CYS A 48 15.58 -16.48 19.07
CA CYS A 48 16.52 -17.08 18.13
C CYS A 48 16.81 -16.15 16.94
N ASP A 49 16.53 -14.85 17.09
CA ASP A 49 16.73 -13.76 16.13
C ASP A 49 15.93 -13.81 14.83
N HIS A 50 15.12 -14.84 14.61
CA HIS A 50 14.23 -14.88 13.47
C HIS A 50 13.12 -13.84 13.62
N LEU A 51 12.92 -13.04 12.58
CA LEU A 51 11.90 -12.01 12.51
C LEU A 51 10.69 -12.57 11.77
N LEU A 52 9.50 -12.48 12.36
CA LEU A 52 8.26 -12.90 11.72
C LEU A 52 7.33 -11.72 11.51
N CYS A 53 6.68 -11.62 10.36
CA CYS A 53 5.55 -10.71 10.21
C CYS A 53 4.39 -11.16 11.09
N GLU A 54 3.46 -10.25 11.39
CA GLU A 54 2.34 -10.51 12.29
C GLU A 54 1.52 -11.75 11.91
N ALA A 55 1.23 -11.94 10.63
CA ALA A 55 0.48 -13.10 10.15
C ALA A 55 1.23 -14.43 10.42
N CYS A 56 2.52 -14.47 10.13
CA CYS A 56 3.36 -15.65 10.39
C CYS A 56 3.52 -15.92 11.88
N TYR A 57 3.71 -14.87 12.70
CA TYR A 57 3.84 -14.99 14.15
C TYR A 57 2.55 -15.55 14.78
N ARG A 58 1.38 -15.01 14.43
CA ARG A 58 0.09 -15.52 14.94
C ARG A 58 -0.13 -16.98 14.58
N HIS A 59 0.23 -17.38 13.36
CA HIS A 59 0.10 -18.77 12.93
C HIS A 59 1.02 -19.70 13.73
N CYS A 60 2.24 -19.27 14.06
CA CYS A 60 3.11 -20.01 14.95
C CYS A 60 2.45 -20.19 16.32
N GLY A 61 2.01 -19.10 16.97
CA GLY A 61 1.38 -19.17 18.29
C GLY A 61 0.10 -20.05 18.36
N GLN A 62 -0.62 -20.20 17.25
CA GLN A 62 -1.80 -21.08 17.17
C GLN A 62 -1.44 -22.57 17.08
N ILE A 63 -0.33 -22.90 16.40
CA ILE A 63 0.09 -24.29 16.17
C ILE A 63 1.01 -24.77 17.30
N SER A 64 2.00 -23.96 17.64
CA SER A 64 3.03 -24.30 18.62
C SER A 64 3.85 -23.06 19.01
N SER A 65 4.22 -22.92 20.29
CA SER A 65 5.17 -21.88 20.73
C SER A 65 6.62 -22.21 20.37
N HIS A 66 6.87 -22.58 19.11
CA HIS A 66 8.19 -22.92 18.58
C HIS A 66 8.49 -22.09 17.33
N CYS A 67 9.76 -21.73 17.15
CA CYS A 67 10.23 -21.11 15.93
C CYS A 67 9.92 -22.02 14.74
N PRO A 68 9.29 -21.52 13.66
CA PRO A 68 8.89 -22.35 12.53
C PRO A 68 10.07 -22.93 11.74
N LEU A 69 11.25 -22.28 11.82
CA LEU A 69 12.43 -22.61 11.02
C LEU A 69 13.31 -23.70 11.65
N HIS A 70 13.60 -23.61 12.95
CA HIS A 70 14.48 -24.56 13.65
C HIS A 70 13.86 -25.17 14.93
N LYS A 71 12.57 -24.95 15.14
CA LYS A 71 11.77 -25.62 16.18
C LYS A 71 12.22 -25.34 17.62
N ARG A 72 12.97 -24.26 17.87
CA ARG A 72 13.26 -23.81 19.23
C ARG A 72 12.00 -23.25 19.89
N ALA A 73 11.64 -23.78 21.07
CA ALA A 73 10.55 -23.24 21.88
C ALA A 73 10.84 -21.79 22.31
N PHE A 74 9.79 -20.99 22.45
CA PHE A 74 9.87 -19.64 23.02
C PHE A 74 8.64 -19.38 23.87
N LYS A 75 8.79 -18.51 24.88
CA LYS A 75 7.65 -17.96 25.62
C LYS A 75 7.27 -16.61 25.03
N GLN A 76 6.01 -16.22 25.20
CA GLN A 76 5.49 -15.00 24.59
C GLN A 76 6.18 -13.73 25.13
N GLU A 77 6.65 -13.77 26.37
CA GLU A 77 7.32 -12.65 27.04
C GLU A 77 8.75 -12.42 26.51
N GLU A 78 9.33 -13.44 25.87
CA GLU A 78 10.67 -13.37 25.27
C GLU A 78 10.63 -12.82 23.83
N VAL A 79 9.43 -12.59 23.27
CA VAL A 79 9.24 -12.07 21.92
C VAL A 79 9.29 -10.55 21.92
N VAL A 80 10.15 -9.98 21.09
CA VAL A 80 10.30 -8.52 20.97
C VAL A 80 9.49 -8.02 19.77
N PRO A 81 8.40 -7.26 19.97
CA PRO A 81 7.68 -6.62 18.87
C PRO A 81 8.49 -5.46 18.30
N SER A 82 8.39 -5.26 16.98
CA SER A 82 9.02 -4.15 16.26
C SER A 82 8.00 -3.52 15.32
N PHE A 83 7.93 -2.19 15.37
CA PHE A 83 7.02 -1.38 14.57
C PHE A 83 7.79 -0.39 13.70
N ILE A 84 7.47 -0.35 12.42
CA ILE A 84 8.05 0.57 11.46
C ILE A 84 6.97 1.55 11.02
N SER A 85 7.23 2.85 11.17
CA SER A 85 6.29 3.87 10.72
C SER A 85 6.24 3.95 9.20
N LYS A 86 5.14 4.47 8.68
CA LYS A 86 4.98 4.72 7.25
C LYS A 86 6.04 5.69 6.72
N ASP A 87 6.43 6.69 7.50
CA ASP A 87 7.39 7.71 7.09
C ASP A 87 8.77 7.11 6.78
N VAL A 88 9.18 6.06 7.51
CA VAL A 88 10.41 5.32 7.21
C VAL A 88 10.36 4.76 5.80
N VAL A 89 9.26 4.08 5.43
CA VAL A 89 9.13 3.48 4.08
C VAL A 89 9.00 4.55 3.01
N LEU A 90 8.28 5.64 3.27
CA LEU A 90 8.15 6.76 2.35
C LEU A 90 9.51 7.44 2.04
N GLY A 91 10.45 7.41 2.99
CA GLY A 91 11.80 7.92 2.86
C GLY A 91 12.80 6.98 2.18
N LEU A 92 12.40 5.74 1.85
CA LEU A 92 13.25 4.82 1.08
C LEU A 92 13.23 5.18 -0.41
N ARG A 93 14.29 4.89 -1.15
CA ARG A 93 14.29 5.01 -2.62
C ARG A 93 13.90 3.69 -3.28
N MET A 94 13.24 3.79 -4.43
CA MET A 94 12.79 2.65 -5.23
C MET A 94 12.81 2.98 -6.72
N ARG A 95 12.80 1.94 -7.56
CA ARG A 95 12.51 2.08 -9.00
C ARG A 95 11.01 2.04 -9.25
N CYS A 96 10.58 2.71 -10.32
CA CYS A 96 9.19 2.66 -10.77
C CYS A 96 8.70 1.21 -10.95
N TRP A 97 7.45 0.93 -10.55
CA TRP A 97 6.83 -0.38 -10.78
C TRP A 97 6.71 -0.76 -12.27
N ASN A 98 6.82 0.22 -13.18
CA ASN A 98 6.88 0.01 -14.62
C ASN A 98 8.33 -0.08 -15.16
N ALA A 99 9.34 -0.33 -14.31
CA ALA A 99 10.72 -0.49 -14.77
C ALA A 99 10.89 -1.64 -15.78
N GLY A 100 10.16 -2.74 -15.61
CA GLY A 100 10.11 -3.83 -16.59
C GLY A 100 9.52 -3.44 -17.94
N ASN A 101 8.74 -2.36 -18.00
CA ASN A 101 8.21 -1.76 -19.23
C ASN A 101 9.12 -0.67 -19.80
N GLY A 102 10.26 -0.38 -19.16
CA GLY A 102 11.24 0.61 -19.63
C GLY A 102 11.20 1.97 -18.91
N CYS A 103 10.44 2.12 -17.82
CA CYS A 103 10.53 3.33 -17.00
C CYS A 103 11.82 3.33 -16.17
N ASP A 104 12.65 4.36 -16.32
CA ASP A 104 13.94 4.51 -15.67
C ASP A 104 13.89 5.34 -14.36
N ALA A 105 12.71 5.81 -13.97
CA ALA A 105 12.54 6.62 -12.77
C ALA A 105 12.96 5.86 -11.49
N GLU A 106 13.79 6.52 -10.68
CA GLU A 106 14.27 6.03 -9.38
C GLU A 106 14.30 7.19 -8.38
N ASP A 107 13.44 7.14 -7.37
CA ASP A 107 13.28 8.21 -6.39
C ASP A 107 12.70 7.67 -5.08
N PHE A 108 12.46 8.54 -4.10
CA PHE A 108 11.77 8.21 -2.87
C PHE A 108 10.40 7.58 -3.15
N VAL A 109 9.99 6.63 -2.29
CA VAL A 109 8.69 5.98 -2.37
C VAL A 109 7.55 7.01 -2.37
N SER A 110 7.67 8.07 -1.57
CA SER A 110 6.72 9.18 -1.53
C SER A 110 6.50 9.84 -2.91
N VAL A 111 7.58 10.11 -3.63
CA VAL A 111 7.55 10.68 -5.00
C VAL A 111 7.08 9.64 -6.01
N MET A 112 7.52 8.39 -5.86
CA MET A 112 7.24 7.32 -6.80
C MET A 112 5.75 6.92 -6.83
N VAL A 113 5.05 7.04 -5.70
CA VAL A 113 3.59 6.82 -5.64
C VAL A 113 2.86 7.80 -6.57
N ASP A 114 3.22 9.08 -6.51
CA ASP A 114 2.64 10.11 -7.39
C ASP A 114 3.06 9.92 -8.85
N HIS A 115 4.36 9.68 -9.10
CA HIS A 115 4.87 9.37 -10.44
C HIS A 115 4.08 8.21 -11.07
N PHE A 116 3.91 7.10 -10.35
CA PHE A 116 3.19 5.96 -10.86
C PHE A 116 1.72 6.29 -11.10
N ALA A 117 1.05 7.02 -10.21
CA ALA A 117 -0.37 7.32 -10.40
C ALA A 117 -0.63 8.28 -11.56
N ASN A 118 0.20 9.31 -11.71
CA ASN A 118 -0.16 10.51 -12.48
C ASN A 118 0.78 10.80 -13.65
N ALA A 119 2.07 10.45 -13.56
CA ALA A 119 3.08 10.87 -14.53
C ALA A 119 3.62 9.74 -15.43
N CYS A 120 3.54 8.48 -15.00
CA CYS A 120 4.23 7.38 -15.68
C CYS A 120 3.61 7.07 -17.06
N MET A 121 4.39 7.27 -18.13
CA MET A 121 3.97 6.98 -19.51
C MET A 121 4.19 5.53 -19.93
N PHE A 122 4.71 4.67 -19.03
CA PHE A 122 5.02 3.26 -19.27
C PHE A 122 3.95 2.31 -18.71
N HIS A 123 2.78 2.83 -18.33
CA HIS A 123 1.63 1.99 -18.02
C HIS A 123 1.19 1.21 -19.25
N THR A 124 0.89 -0.07 -19.06
CA THR A 124 0.23 -0.89 -20.07
C THR A 124 -1.26 -0.57 -20.08
N LEU A 125 -1.77 -0.08 -21.20
CA LEU A 125 -3.17 0.20 -21.45
C LEU A 125 -3.70 -0.67 -22.59
N ASN A 126 -5.01 -0.86 -22.64
CA ASN A 126 -5.67 -1.46 -23.80
C ASN A 126 -6.13 -0.35 -24.74
N CYS A 127 -5.85 -0.47 -26.03
CA CYS A 127 -6.42 0.42 -27.03
C CYS A 127 -7.95 0.28 -27.05
N PRO A 128 -8.72 1.39 -26.94
CA PRO A 128 -10.18 1.32 -26.90
C PRO A 128 -10.80 0.90 -28.24
N LYS A 129 -10.05 0.98 -29.36
CA LYS A 129 -10.53 0.61 -30.70
C LYS A 129 -10.33 -0.87 -31.02
N CYS A 130 -9.12 -1.40 -30.78
CA CYS A 130 -8.77 -2.78 -31.16
C CYS A 130 -8.55 -3.73 -29.97
N GLY A 131 -8.48 -3.22 -28.74
CA GLY A 131 -8.22 -4.02 -27.54
C GLY A 131 -6.75 -4.40 -27.30
N ASN A 132 -5.84 -4.08 -28.22
CA ASN A 132 -4.42 -4.42 -28.08
C ASN A 132 -3.77 -3.73 -26.88
N LYS A 133 -2.89 -4.45 -26.19
CA LYS A 133 -2.07 -3.93 -25.10
C LYS A 133 -0.90 -3.12 -25.64
N MET A 134 -0.68 -1.93 -25.09
CA MET A 134 0.47 -1.08 -25.44
C MET A 134 0.79 -0.09 -24.33
N LEU A 135 1.93 0.60 -24.43
CA LEU A 135 2.28 1.62 -23.45
C LEU A 135 1.43 2.88 -23.63
N HIS A 136 1.19 3.60 -22.53
CA HIS A 136 0.46 4.86 -22.57
C HIS A 136 1.07 5.87 -23.56
N ARG A 137 2.41 5.97 -23.62
CA ARG A 137 3.12 6.78 -24.63
C ARG A 137 2.85 6.40 -26.09
N GLU A 138 2.54 5.14 -26.38
CA GLU A 138 2.34 4.64 -27.74
C GLU A 138 0.88 4.79 -28.21
N LEU A 139 -0.05 4.81 -27.25
CA LEU A 139 -1.49 4.76 -27.53
C LEU A 139 -1.98 5.92 -28.42
N PRO A 140 -1.62 7.20 -28.17
CA PRO A 140 -2.05 8.30 -29.03
C PRO A 140 -1.57 8.11 -30.48
N GLY A 141 -0.30 7.78 -30.66
CA GLY A 141 0.29 7.53 -31.98
C GLY A 141 -0.44 6.41 -32.73
N HIS A 142 -0.68 5.29 -32.07
CA HIS A 142 -1.41 4.17 -32.65
C HIS A 142 -2.84 4.52 -33.08
N VAL A 143 -3.56 5.29 -32.26
CA VAL A 143 -4.94 5.69 -32.60
C VAL A 143 -4.96 6.66 -33.77
N MET A 144 -4.00 7.58 -33.85
CA MET A 144 -3.89 8.59 -34.90
C MET A 144 -3.40 8.00 -36.23
N SER A 145 -2.48 7.04 -36.21
CA SER A 145 -1.90 6.41 -37.41
C SER A 145 -2.80 5.38 -38.10
N GLY A 146 -4.08 5.28 -37.71
CA GLY A 146 -5.02 4.34 -38.31
C GLY A 146 -5.01 2.97 -37.65
N CYS A 147 -5.36 2.92 -36.36
CA CYS A 147 -5.64 1.68 -35.64
C CYS A 147 -6.54 0.73 -36.46
N PRO A 148 -6.11 -0.49 -36.78
CA PRO A 148 -6.92 -1.45 -37.53
C PRO A 148 -8.11 -1.86 -36.66
N THR A 149 -9.31 -1.47 -37.09
CA THR A 149 -10.60 -1.74 -36.41
C THR A 149 -10.99 -3.22 -36.40
N THR A 150 -10.13 -4.10 -36.90
CA THR A 150 -10.42 -5.52 -37.09
C THR A 150 -10.00 -6.34 -35.88
N CYS A 151 -10.66 -6.13 -34.74
CA CYS A 151 -10.82 -7.16 -33.71
C CYS A 151 -12.15 -6.92 -33.00
N SER A 152 -12.96 -7.98 -32.91
CA SER A 152 -14.36 -7.98 -32.45
C SER A 152 -14.59 -7.15 -31.17
N PRO A 153 -15.71 -6.42 -31.05
CA PRO A 153 -15.97 -5.55 -29.91
C PRO A 153 -15.97 -6.31 -28.59
N GLY A 154 -14.94 -6.11 -27.76
CA GLY A 154 -14.98 -6.41 -26.33
C GLY A 154 -15.88 -5.40 -25.61
N LYS A 155 -17.20 -5.42 -25.89
CA LYS A 155 -18.21 -4.47 -25.37
C LYS A 155 -18.34 -4.41 -23.84
N ARG A 156 -17.57 -5.17 -23.06
CA ARG A 156 -17.74 -5.28 -21.60
C ARG A 156 -16.98 -4.26 -20.75
N ALA A 157 -16.00 -3.53 -21.29
CA ALA A 157 -15.12 -2.69 -20.45
C ALA A 157 -15.50 -1.20 -20.39
N LEU A 158 -16.26 -0.66 -21.36
CA LEU A 158 -16.56 0.78 -21.40
C LEU A 158 -17.74 1.17 -20.48
N GLU A 159 -18.75 0.30 -20.37
CA GLU A 159 -19.95 0.60 -19.55
C GLU A 159 -19.67 0.55 -18.04
N SER A 160 -18.77 -0.33 -17.59
CA SER A 160 -18.41 -0.45 -16.16
C SER A 160 -17.66 0.78 -15.64
N ASN A 161 -16.80 1.40 -16.46
CA ASN A 161 -15.98 2.54 -16.04
C ASN A 161 -16.78 3.86 -16.06
N LEU A 162 -17.73 4.01 -16.97
CA LEU A 162 -18.60 5.19 -17.03
C LEU A 162 -19.62 5.23 -15.88
N LEU A 163 -20.09 4.07 -15.41
CA LEU A 163 -20.99 3.98 -14.27
C LEU A 163 -20.27 4.33 -12.96
N GLU A 164 -19.02 3.90 -12.79
CA GLU A 164 -18.21 4.21 -11.62
C GLU A 164 -17.80 5.68 -11.56
N GLY A 165 -17.45 6.29 -12.70
CA GLY A 165 -17.18 7.74 -12.79
C GLY A 165 -18.39 8.62 -12.49
N LYS A 166 -19.61 8.18 -12.86
CA LYS A 166 -20.86 8.90 -12.55
C LYS A 166 -21.27 8.80 -11.08
N LYS A 167 -20.94 7.70 -10.39
CA LYS A 167 -21.21 7.54 -8.94
C LYS A 167 -20.40 8.52 -8.09
N MET A 168 -19.16 8.83 -8.48
CA MET A 168 -18.30 9.79 -7.78
C MET A 168 -18.79 11.24 -7.91
N LEU A 169 -19.35 11.62 -9.07
CA LEU A 169 -19.85 12.99 -9.29
C LEU A 169 -21.22 13.25 -8.63
N TYR A 170 -22.04 12.22 -8.41
CA TYR A 170 -23.34 12.35 -7.72
C TYR A 170 -23.23 12.36 -6.18
N ALA A 171 -22.14 11.82 -5.62
CA ALA A 171 -21.90 11.83 -4.18
C ALA A 171 -21.50 13.21 -3.65
N SER A 172 -20.78 14.01 -4.45
CA SER A 172 -20.37 15.38 -4.07
C SER A 172 -21.53 16.40 -4.07
N LYS A 173 -22.70 16.07 -4.64
CA LYS A 173 -23.85 17.00 -4.70
C LYS A 173 -24.90 16.80 -3.59
N LYS A 174 -24.72 15.82 -2.69
CA LYS A 174 -25.68 15.55 -1.59
C LYS A 174 -25.26 16.11 -0.22
N GLY A 175 -24.22 16.93 -0.15
CA GLY A 175 -23.73 17.52 1.11
C GLY A 175 -24.20 18.96 1.41
N PHE A 176 -25.00 19.60 0.55
CA PHE A 176 -25.28 21.03 0.68
C PHE A 176 -26.76 21.39 0.51
N SER A 177 -27.53 21.27 1.60
CA SER A 177 -28.71 22.09 1.99
C SER A 177 -29.32 21.41 3.23
N THR A 178 -29.34 22.00 4.43
CA THR A 178 -30.23 23.08 4.92
C THR A 178 -29.53 23.74 6.15
N ALA A 179 -29.70 24.99 6.58
CA ALA A 179 -30.81 25.92 6.53
C ALA A 179 -30.34 27.38 6.79
N GLY A 180 -31.00 28.33 6.13
CA GLY A 180 -31.56 29.58 6.70
C GLY A 180 -30.67 30.56 7.47
N SER A 181 -30.43 31.74 6.85
CA SER A 181 -29.98 32.97 7.50
C SER A 181 -30.89 33.43 8.65
N ARG A 182 -30.28 33.95 9.73
CA ARG A 182 -30.61 35.26 10.32
C ARG A 182 -29.49 35.77 11.23
N ILE A 183 -29.19 37.05 11.04
CA ILE A 183 -28.31 37.96 11.77
C ILE A 183 -28.83 38.27 13.18
N ASP A 184 -27.97 38.30 14.21
CA ASP A 184 -27.73 39.51 15.01
C ASP A 184 -26.48 39.43 15.92
N GLN A 185 -26.01 40.61 16.31
CA GLN A 185 -24.72 40.98 16.94
C GLN A 185 -24.54 40.54 18.40
N GLY A 186 -23.27 40.45 18.86
CA GLY A 186 -22.95 40.54 20.30
C GLY A 186 -21.63 39.92 20.77
N ALA A 187 -20.59 40.74 20.86
CA ALA A 187 -19.59 40.89 21.93
C ALA A 187 -18.97 39.68 22.70
N ASP A 188 -17.63 39.75 22.76
CA ASP A 188 -16.75 39.54 23.93
C ASP A 188 -16.25 38.14 24.38
N ASN A 189 -14.91 38.07 24.36
CA ASN A 189 -13.96 37.52 25.33
C ASN A 189 -13.58 36.01 25.38
N VAL A 190 -12.31 35.79 25.00
CA VAL A 190 -11.19 35.12 25.72
C VAL A 190 -11.49 33.79 26.45
N ARG A 191 -10.76 32.72 26.06
CA ARG A 191 -9.76 32.02 26.90
C ARG A 191 -9.04 30.88 26.18
N ASP A 192 -7.76 30.79 26.53
CA ASP A 192 -6.80 29.69 26.37
C ASP A 192 -7.37 28.32 26.74
N ASP A 193 -6.89 27.26 26.08
CA ASP A 193 -6.19 26.13 26.71
C ASP A 193 -5.85 25.09 25.62
N GLY A 194 -4.61 24.59 25.66
CA GLY A 194 -4.09 23.59 24.74
C GLY A 194 -4.69 22.19 24.95
N ASP A 195 -4.39 21.28 24.04
CA ASP A 195 -3.66 20.05 24.38
C ASP A 195 -3.45 19.13 23.16
N ASP A 196 -2.24 18.60 23.14
CA ASP A 196 -1.70 17.52 22.32
C ASP A 196 -2.30 16.17 22.77
N ALA A 197 -2.72 15.32 21.83
CA ALA A 197 -2.99 13.91 22.12
C ALA A 197 -2.97 13.03 20.86
N SER A 198 -1.80 12.45 20.64
CA SER A 198 -1.56 11.24 19.85
C SER A 198 -2.52 10.12 20.27
N ASN A 199 -3.52 9.81 19.44
CA ASN A 199 -4.49 8.76 19.74
C ASN A 199 -4.14 7.45 19.00
N HIS A 200 -3.30 6.62 19.62
CA HIS A 200 -3.14 5.21 19.26
C HIS A 200 -3.90 4.34 20.27
N PRO A 201 -4.79 3.41 19.83
CA PRO A 201 -5.46 2.52 20.76
C PRO A 201 -4.50 1.45 21.30
N PRO A 202 -4.61 1.07 22.59
CA PRO A 202 -3.82 -0.02 23.14
C PRO A 202 -4.32 -1.36 22.59
N TYR A 203 -3.44 -2.15 21.98
CA TYR A 203 -3.78 -3.50 21.53
C TYR A 203 -3.79 -4.46 22.73
N VAL A 204 -5.00 -4.82 23.17
CA VAL A 204 -5.22 -5.88 24.17
C VAL A 204 -4.98 -7.24 23.51
N VAL A 205 -3.87 -7.89 23.85
CA VAL A 205 -3.65 -9.30 23.54
C VAL A 205 -4.65 -10.11 24.38
N ARG A 206 -5.70 -10.65 23.75
CA ARG A 206 -6.63 -11.56 24.42
C ARG A 206 -5.88 -12.81 24.84
N GLN A 207 -5.73 -13.02 26.15
CA GLN A 207 -5.30 -14.29 26.73
C GLN A 207 -6.35 -15.36 26.39
N LEU A 208 -5.95 -16.40 25.65
CA LEU A 208 -6.74 -17.62 25.53
C LEU A 208 -6.31 -18.55 26.67
N LYS A 209 -7.25 -18.82 27.59
CA LYS A 209 -7.04 -19.81 28.66
C LYS A 209 -6.86 -21.21 28.05
N PRO A 210 -5.94 -22.03 28.57
CA PRO A 210 -5.82 -23.41 28.15
C PRO A 210 -7.06 -24.20 28.61
N THR A 211 -7.64 -24.97 27.71
CA THR A 211 -8.60 -26.03 28.05
C THR A 211 -7.81 -27.22 28.59
N SER A 212 -8.14 -27.60 29.83
CA SER A 212 -7.72 -28.81 30.54
C SER A 212 -8.04 -30.09 29.78
#